data_AF-A0A6C0HU70-F1
#
_entry.id   AF-A0A6C0HU70-F1
#
_cell.length_a   1.000
_cell.length_b   1.000
_cell.length_c   1.000
_cell.angle_alpha   90.00
_cell.angle_beta   90.00
_cell.angle_gamma   90.00
#
_symmetry.space_group_name_H-M   'P 1'
#
loop_
_entity.id
_entity.type
_entity.pdbx_description
1 polymer ?
#
loop_
_entity_poly.entity_id
_entity_poly.type
_entity_poly.pdbx_seq_one_letter_code
_entity_poly.pdbx_strand_id
1 'polypeptide(L)'
;MYTATGFYFVCYVPELYANYKNKNANLYNIPEKVLLLLGSILAFSYALQLGNVSIIVNYGLSLGIDVVALSMRLYYAFQNFKQIVDIPTVNEA
;
A
#
# COMPACT_ATOMS: atom_id res chain seq x y z
N MET A 1 5.05 -22.99 -5.53
CA MET A 1 4.28 -21.77 -5.88
C MET A 1 3.73 -21.06 -4.65
N TYR A 2 3.20 -21.75 -3.63
CA TYR A 2 2.67 -21.13 -2.39
C TYR A 2 3.74 -20.53 -1.46
N THR A 3 4.99 -20.97 -1.57
CA THR A 3 6.12 -20.41 -0.80
C THR A 3 6.38 -18.94 -1.13
N ALA A 4 6.28 -18.55 -2.40
CA ALA A 4 6.44 -17.15 -2.81
C ALA A 4 5.35 -16.25 -2.19
N THR A 5 4.11 -16.73 -2.14
CA THR A 5 2.97 -16.06 -1.50
C THR A 5 3.16 -15.92 0.00
N GLY A 6 3.66 -16.98 0.64
CA GLY A 6 3.97 -16.98 2.07
C GLY A 6 5.04 -15.93 2.41
N PHE A 7 6.15 -15.89 1.65
CA PHE A 7 7.18 -14.88 1.83
C PHE A 7 6.66 -13.46 1.56
N TYR A 8 5.84 -13.28 0.53
CA TYR A 8 5.23 -11.99 0.24
C TYR A 8 4.37 -11.49 1.40
N PHE A 9 3.53 -12.36 1.97
CA PHE A 9 2.72 -12.03 3.15
C PHE A 9 3.57 -11.65 4.37
N VAL A 10 4.62 -12.43 4.65
CA VAL A 10 5.51 -12.19 5.79
C VAL A 10 6.21 -10.84 5.66
N CYS A 11 6.65 -10.45 4.46
CA CYS A 11 7.24 -9.14 4.22
C CYS A 11 6.24 -7.99 4.36
N TYR A 12 4.94 -8.27 4.18
CA TYR A 12 3.90 -7.25 4.19
C TYR A 12 3.35 -6.92 5.59
N VAL A 13 3.36 -7.89 6.50
CA VAL A 13 2.88 -7.68 7.88
C VAL A 13 3.62 -6.53 8.58
N PRO A 14 4.96 -6.43 8.54
CA PRO A 14 5.69 -5.29 9.10
C PRO A 14 5.33 -3.96 8.45
N GLU A 15 5.10 -3.95 7.13
CA GLU A 15 4.74 -2.73 6.39
C GLU A 15 3.36 -2.21 6.81
N LEU A 16 2.36 -3.09 6.89
CA LEU A 16 1.02 -2.73 7.38
C LEU A 16 1.04 -2.29 8.84
N TYR A 17 1.79 -3.00 9.70
CA TYR A 17 1.92 -2.63 11.11
C TYR A 17 2.57 -1.26 11.28
N ALA A 18 3.61 -0.95 10.50
CA ALA A 18 4.24 0.36 10.49
C ALA A 18 3.29 1.45 10.01
N ASN A 19 2.52 1.21 8.94
CA ASN A 19 1.51 2.15 8.46
C ASN A 19 0.44 2.44 9.54
N TYR A 20 -0.06 1.40 10.22
CA TYR A 20 -1.08 1.53 11.25
C TYR A 20 -0.56 2.22 12.52
N LYS A 21 0.58 1.76 13.06
CA LYS A 21 1.11 2.25 14.34
C LYS A 21 1.77 3.62 14.23
N ASN A 22 2.60 3.83 13.22
CA ASN A 22 3.34 5.09 13.06
C ASN A 22 2.48 6.14 12.34
N LYS A 23 1.25 5.79 11.90
CA LYS A 23 0.41 6.62 11.03
C LYS A 23 1.25 7.21 9.90
N ASN A 24 2.09 6.37 9.30
CA ASN A 24 3.16 6.83 8.43
C ASN A 24 2.55 7.49 7.19
N ALA A 25 2.49 8.82 7.25
CA ALA A 25 1.86 9.69 6.28
C ALA A 25 2.90 10.26 5.30
N ASN A 26 4.04 9.59 5.13
CA ASN A 26 5.10 10.10 4.29
C ASN A 26 4.62 10.16 2.84
N LEU A 27 4.23 11.35 2.39
CA LEU A 27 3.68 11.59 1.06
C LEU A 27 4.65 11.16 -0.04
N TYR A 28 5.96 11.21 0.25
CA TYR A 28 7.04 10.77 -0.63
C TYR A 28 7.06 9.25 -0.88
N ASN A 29 6.45 8.43 -0.01
CA ASN A 29 6.34 6.97 -0.19
C ASN A 29 5.05 6.55 -0.92
N ILE A 30 4.16 7.51 -1.24
CA ILE A 30 2.93 7.23 -1.99
C ILE A 30 3.23 6.90 -3.45
N PRO A 31 4.05 7.66 -4.19
CA PRO A 31 4.37 7.35 -5.59
C PRO A 31 4.99 5.96 -5.78
N GLU A 32 5.90 5.56 -4.89
CA GLU A 32 6.48 4.22 -4.87
C GLU A 32 5.39 3.14 -4.76
N LYS A 33 4.41 3.35 -3.86
CA LYS A 33 3.34 2.38 -3.67
C LYS A 33 2.36 2.35 -4.84
N VAL A 34 2.13 3.47 -5.50
CA VAL A 34 1.35 3.55 -6.75
C VAL A 34 2.02 2.74 -7.86
N LEU A 35 3.35 2.84 -8.00
CA LEU A 35 4.10 2.05 -8.98
C LEU A 35 4.02 0.55 -8.67
N LEU A 36 4.13 0.15 -7.40
CA LEU A 36 3.95 -1.25 -6.99
C LEU A 36 2.53 -1.75 -7.27
N LEU A 37 1.51 -0.94 -6.99
CA LEU A 37 0.12 -1.27 -7.30
C LEU A 37 -0.07 -1.47 -8.81
N LEU A 38 0.48 -0.59 -9.66
CA LEU A 38 0.44 -0.78 -11.11
C LEU A 38 1.12 -2.08 -11.55
N GLY A 39 2.28 -2.40 -10.98
CA GLY A 39 2.96 -3.67 -11.21
C GLY A 39 2.10 -4.87 -10.83
N SER A 40 1.43 -4.81 -9.67
CA SER A 40 0.52 -5.88 -9.21
C SER A 40 -0.72 -6.03 -10.10
N ILE A 41 -1.28 -4.94 -10.62
CA ILE A 41 -2.40 -4.95 -11.59
C ILE A 41 -1.99 -5.63 -12.89
N LEU A 42 -0.82 -5.28 -13.43
CA LEU A 42 -0.29 -5.88 -14.65
C LEU A 42 0.02 -7.36 -14.46
N ALA A 43 0.62 -7.73 -13.33
CA ALA A 43 0.93 -9.12 -13.00
C ALA A 43 -0.34 -9.96 -12.81
N PHE A 44 -1.38 -9.41 -12.16
CA PHE A 44 -2.68 -10.06 -12.04
C PHE A 44 -3.38 -10.21 -13.39
N SER A 45 -3.34 -9.18 -14.24
CA SER A 45 -3.89 -9.25 -15.60
C SER A 45 -3.22 -10.31 -16.45
N TYR A 46 -1.89 -10.43 -16.36
CA TYR A 46 -1.13 -11.51 -17.00
C TYR A 46 -1.52 -12.89 -16.46
N ALA A 47 -1.70 -13.02 -15.14
CA ALA A 47 -2.13 -14.27 -14.52
C ALA A 47 -3.51 -14.73 -15.01
N LEU A 48 -4.44 -13.79 -15.19
CA LEU A 48 -5.77 -14.06 -15.76
C LEU A 48 -5.67 -14.58 -17.19
N GLN A 49 -4.84 -13.97 -18.03
CA GLN A 49 -4.61 -14.43 -19.41
C GLN A 49 -4.00 -15.83 -19.47
N LEU A 50 -3.10 -16.15 -18.53
CA LEU A 50 -2.46 -17.47 -18.46
C LEU A 50 -3.43 -18.59 -18.01
N GLY A 51 -4.58 -18.23 -17.43
CA GLY A 51 -5.56 -19.19 -16.89
C GLY A 51 -5.06 -20.00 -15.68
N ASN A 52 -3.91 -19.62 -15.10
CA ASN A 52 -3.30 -20.37 -14.01
C ASN A 52 -3.82 -19.90 -12.65
N VAL A 53 -4.74 -20.68 -12.07
CA VAL A 53 -5.38 -20.40 -10.78
C VAL A 53 -4.38 -20.13 -9.66
N SER A 54 -3.24 -20.83 -9.63
CA SER A 54 -2.22 -20.61 -8.59
C SER A 54 -1.58 -19.23 -8.68
N ILE A 55 -1.34 -18.74 -9.90
CA ILE A 55 -0.75 -17.41 -10.12
C ILE A 55 -1.80 -16.31 -9.86
N ILE A 56 -3.05 -16.56 -10.24
CA ILE A 56 -4.18 -15.65 -10.01
C ILE A 56 -4.39 -15.43 -8.51
N VAL A 57 -4.44 -16.50 -7.70
CA VAL A 57 -4.60 -16.38 -6.24
C VAL A 57 -3.44 -15.61 -5.62
N ASN A 58 -2.21 -15.85 -6.08
CA ASN A 58 -1.03 -15.15 -5.58
C ASN A 58 -1.07 -13.64 -5.85
N TYR A 59 -1.20 -13.24 -7.12
CA TYR A 59 -1.23 -11.82 -7.46
C TYR A 59 -2.53 -11.14 -7.02
N GLY A 60 -3.64 -11.87 -6.90
CA GLY A 60 -4.88 -11.35 -6.36
C GLY A 60 -4.76 -10.98 -4.89
N LEU A 61 -4.11 -11.83 -4.09
CA LEU A 61 -3.78 -11.50 -2.70
C LEU A 61 -2.81 -10.30 -2.63
N SER A 62 -1.74 -10.31 -3.42
CA SER A 62 -0.78 -9.18 -3.47
C SER A 62 -1.47 -7.85 -3.81
N LEU A 63 -2.29 -7.85 -4.86
CA LEU A 63 -3.09 -6.70 -5.27
C LEU A 63 -3.99 -6.19 -4.14
N GLY A 64 -4.70 -7.09 -3.45
CA GLY A 64 -5.56 -6.73 -2.33
C GLY A 64 -4.78 -6.03 -1.21
N ILE A 65 -3.58 -6.52 -0.90
CA ILE A 65 -2.75 -5.91 0.14
C ILE A 65 -2.18 -4.55 -0.33
N ASP A 66 -1.74 -4.44 -1.59
CA ASP A 66 -1.27 -3.18 -2.18
C ASP A 66 -2.34 -2.09 -2.16
N VAL A 67 -3.60 -2.45 -2.46
CA VAL A 67 -4.75 -1.53 -2.36
C VAL A 67 -4.93 -1.06 -0.92
N VAL A 68 -5.00 -1.98 0.04
CA VAL A 68 -5.21 -1.63 1.46
C VAL A 68 -4.08 -0.74 1.99
N ALA A 69 -2.81 -1.07 1.66
CA ALA A 69 -1.67 -0.30 2.10
C ALA A 69 -1.65 1.11 1.50
N LEU A 70 -1.99 1.25 0.21
CA LEU A 70 -2.12 2.56 -0.44
C LEU A 70 -3.27 3.38 0.18
N SER A 71 -4.43 2.75 0.44
CA SER A 71 -5.56 3.42 1.09
C SER A 71 -5.21 3.93 2.48
N MET A 72 -4.49 3.14 3.31
CA MET A 72 -4.03 3.60 4.63
C MET A 72 -3.09 4.79 4.50
N ARG A 73 -2.10 4.73 3.59
CA ARG A 73 -1.14 5.82 3.38
C ARG A 73 -1.81 7.10 2.90
N LEU A 74 -2.74 7.00 1.95
CA LEU A 74 -3.53 8.13 1.49
C LEU A 74 -4.37 8.71 2.63
N TYR A 75 -5.07 7.87 3.40
CA TYR A 75 -5.89 8.32 4.53
C TYR A 75 -5.07 9.11 5.56
N TYR A 76 -3.92 8.60 5.99
CA TYR A 76 -3.06 9.31 6.94
C TYR A 76 -2.39 10.54 6.35
N ALA A 77 -2.00 10.51 5.08
CA ALA A 77 -1.49 11.70 4.37
C ALA A 77 -2.53 12.83 4.33
N PHE A 78 -3.79 12.53 4.00
CA PHE A 78 -4.86 13.52 4.02
C PHE A 78 -5.15 14.03 5.44
N GLN A 79 -5.14 13.15 6.44
CA GLN A 79 -5.36 13.56 7.84
C GLN A 79 -4.26 14.50 8.33
N ASN A 80 -2.98 14.17 8.07
CA ASN A 80 -1.86 15.04 8.44
C ASN A 80 -1.86 16.36 7.69
N PHE A 81 -2.22 16.37 6.40
CA PHE A 81 -2.36 17.62 5.64
C PHE A 81 -3.43 18.52 6.25
N LYS A 82 -4.61 17.97 6.59
CA LYS A 82 -5.66 18.73 7.28
C LYS A 82 -5.19 19.26 8.63
N GLN A 83 -4.46 18.44 9.40
CA GLN A 83 -3.96 18.84 10.71
C GLN A 83 -2.93 19.96 10.64
N ILE A 84 -2.11 20.04 9.58
CA ILE A 84 -1.16 21.15 9.34
C ILE A 84 -1.91 22.43 8.92
N VAL A 85 -2.94 22.31 8.08
CA VAL A 85 -3.72 23.46 7.59
C VAL A 85 -4.62 24.06 8.70
N ASP A 86 -5.10 23.25 9.63
CA ASP A 86 -5.93 23.68 10.76
C ASP A 86 -5.10 24.19 11.97
N ILE A 87 -3.75 24.26 11.89
CA ILE A 87 -2.95 24.96 12.90
C ILE A 87 -3.12 26.46 12.63
N PRO A 88 -3.81 27.24 13.48
CA PRO A 88 -3.80 28.68 13.34
C PRO A 88 -2.35 29.12 13.50
N THR A 89 -1.88 29.96 12.58
CA THR A 89 -0.61 30.69 12.67
C THR A 89 -0.63 31.56 13.92
N VAL A 90 -0.39 30.95 15.08
CA VAL A 90 -0.12 31.62 16.35
C VAL A 90 1.37 31.47 16.55
N ASN A 91 2.05 32.62 16.58
CA ASN A 91 3.46 32.85 16.87
C ASN A 91 4.34 33.17 15.64
N GLU A 92 4.06 34.31 15.01
CA GLU A 92 5.11 35.32 14.84
C GLU A 92 4.73 36.50 15.75
N ALA A 93 5.31 36.52 16.95
CA ALA A 93 5.26 37.60 17.93
C ALA A 93 6.68 38.13 18.13
#